data_AF-A0A557R223-F1
#
_entry.id   AF-A0A557R223-F1
#
_cell.length_a   1.000
_cell.length_b   1.000
_cell.length_c   1.000
_cell.angle_alpha   90.00
_cell.angle_beta   90.00
_cell.angle_gamma   90.00
#
_symmetry.space_group_name_H-M   'P 1'
#
loop_
_entity.id
_entity.type
_entity.pdbx_description
1 polymer ?
#
loop_
_entity_poly.entity_id
_entity_poly.type
_entity_poly.pdbx_seq_one_letter_code
_entity_poly.pdbx_strand_id
1 'polypeptide(L)'
;MKDTQGGAVLVMVVDDQLNAEREENSRKKIYERWFAQVSEFHRGKWTFDVHYCATLDAVARIEVSAGQPFLAVVDMVLDGAAWSPKCVNQLDQKLLDERWPLLLVSARFDSNEAIERANRLLGKGSDLAPFQFLTWSSISRAVDGVEQSEVAFIIGALLGRARGQDLRFSKGSDEAIEILHITDPHFGKATWDVGSLISLRLARQKFGLNMADFLAITGDIADQGNPTQYKLAKEYFVALVHNRVVTGVETGIARDRVFVCPGNHDFSRPVALSANISASAPYEVKPSILNGNEWMRNFAWKAYLDFEADVTEHSVDWILNPGYRLNTRFLSSGLVVLELNVERYEIDSYQVGVSEEDLRRTINAAVTAVSAVRRKSECLLVLAHRHESNIWLGLSQMIQNNLMGLAGEGPLVFVCGHEHSADVVPSLRDKALFVRGVPPSPGPVLPEQVLPMVNCIRFNRSEGRVKGVEVHQFHQHATDWQVSAHGPRSYGYSSGKWRAEGD
;
A
#
# COMPACT_ATOMS: atom_id res chain seq x y z
N MET A 1 -16.94 22.09 9.51
CA MET A 1 -15.48 22.03 9.34
C MET A 1 -15.20 21.59 7.91
N LYS A 2 -14.63 22.48 7.08
CA LYS A 2 -14.25 22.18 5.68
C LYS A 2 -12.78 21.76 5.68
N ASP A 3 -12.54 20.46 5.78
CA ASP A 3 -11.21 19.87 5.83
C ASP A 3 -10.98 18.96 4.60
N THR A 4 -11.46 19.41 3.43
CA THR A 4 -11.23 18.76 2.13
C THR A 4 -10.18 19.55 1.37
N GLN A 5 -8.92 19.50 1.82
CA GLN A 5 -7.76 19.91 1.02
C GLN A 5 -7.26 18.78 0.09
N GLY A 6 -8.08 17.77 -0.17
CA GLY A 6 -8.02 17.11 -1.47
C GLY A 6 -8.59 18.08 -2.48
N GLY A 7 -7.74 18.77 -3.24
CA GLY A 7 -8.21 19.60 -4.35
C GLY A 7 -9.22 18.82 -5.20
N ALA A 8 -10.26 19.50 -5.67
CA ALA A 8 -11.26 18.87 -6.52
C ALA A 8 -10.59 18.19 -7.71
N VAL A 9 -11.11 17.01 -8.07
CA VAL A 9 -10.73 16.28 -9.27
C VAL A 9 -10.99 17.18 -10.46
N LEU A 10 -9.94 17.60 -11.14
CA LEU A 10 -10.03 18.37 -12.36
C LEU A 10 -10.57 17.45 -13.45
N VAL A 11 -11.79 17.68 -13.91
CA VAL A 11 -12.39 16.92 -14.99
C VAL A 11 -12.41 17.77 -16.25
N MET A 12 -11.77 17.28 -17.31
CA MET A 12 -11.85 17.88 -18.64
C MET A 12 -12.83 17.08 -19.49
N VAL A 13 -13.98 17.66 -19.83
CA VAL A 13 -14.98 17.06 -20.73
C VAL A 13 -14.78 17.64 -22.12
N VAL A 14 -14.31 16.82 -23.07
CA VAL A 14 -14.09 17.21 -24.46
C VAL A 14 -15.16 16.59 -25.34
N ASP A 15 -16.04 17.43 -25.88
CA ASP A 15 -17.19 17.01 -26.68
C ASP A 15 -17.59 18.16 -27.61
N ASP A 16 -17.78 17.89 -28.89
CA ASP A 16 -18.09 18.88 -29.91
C ASP A 16 -19.58 19.26 -29.98
N GLN A 17 -20.43 18.51 -29.28
CA GLN A 17 -21.87 18.72 -29.17
C GLN A 17 -22.29 19.34 -27.83
N LEU A 18 -21.35 19.96 -27.11
CA LEU A 18 -21.64 20.66 -25.85
C LEU A 18 -22.65 21.80 -26.02
N ASN A 19 -22.62 22.51 -27.16
CA ASN A 19 -23.47 23.65 -27.45
C ASN A 19 -24.53 23.27 -28.51
N ALA A 20 -25.65 22.70 -28.07
CA ALA A 20 -26.81 22.47 -28.94
C ALA A 20 -27.63 23.76 -29.12
N GLU A 21 -28.37 23.86 -30.25
CA GLU A 21 -29.26 25.00 -30.54
C GLU A 21 -30.37 25.19 -29.47
N ARG A 22 -30.74 24.10 -28.76
CA ARG A 22 -31.69 24.14 -27.64
C ARG A 22 -30.99 23.75 -26.35
N GLU A 23 -31.04 24.64 -25.37
CA GLU A 23 -30.29 24.55 -24.12
C GLU A 23 -30.63 23.29 -23.31
N GLU A 24 -31.91 22.89 -23.27
CA GLU A 24 -32.44 21.77 -22.47
C GLU A 24 -31.92 20.39 -22.90
N ASN A 25 -31.53 20.25 -24.17
CA ASN A 25 -31.00 18.99 -24.72
C ASN A 25 -29.50 19.06 -25.02
N SER A 26 -28.81 20.10 -24.52
CA SER A 26 -27.37 20.20 -24.70
C SER A 26 -26.68 19.06 -23.95
N ARG A 27 -25.67 18.43 -24.58
CA ARG A 27 -24.86 17.41 -23.90
C ARG A 27 -24.22 17.95 -22.63
N LYS A 28 -23.92 19.25 -22.59
CA LYS A 28 -23.44 19.95 -21.40
C LYS A 28 -24.37 19.77 -20.20
N LYS A 29 -25.68 20.04 -20.33
CA LYS A 29 -26.64 19.86 -19.22
C LYS A 29 -26.74 18.40 -18.76
N ILE A 30 -26.62 17.45 -19.69
CA ILE A 30 -26.61 16.02 -19.36
C ILE A 30 -25.36 15.67 -18.55
N TYR A 31 -24.17 16.11 -18.97
CA TYR A 31 -22.95 15.92 -18.20
C TYR A 31 -23.02 16.62 -16.83
N GLU A 32 -23.59 17.83 -16.73
CA GLU A 32 -23.76 18.54 -15.44
C GLU A 32 -24.63 17.72 -14.47
N ARG A 33 -25.79 17.23 -14.94
CA ARG A 33 -26.67 16.35 -14.13
C ARG A 33 -25.96 15.06 -13.74
N TRP A 34 -25.23 14.45 -14.66
CA TRP A 34 -24.48 13.23 -14.42
C TRP A 34 -23.37 13.43 -13.38
N PHE A 35 -22.57 14.48 -13.50
CA PHE A 35 -21.50 14.75 -12.53
C PHE A 35 -22.04 15.13 -11.15
N ALA A 36 -23.22 15.75 -11.06
CA ALA A 36 -23.90 15.94 -9.77
C ALA A 36 -24.22 14.60 -9.09
N GLN A 37 -24.74 13.63 -9.85
CA GLN A 37 -25.01 12.28 -9.36
C GLN A 37 -23.73 11.50 -8.99
N VAL A 38 -22.68 11.62 -9.79
CA VAL A 38 -21.36 11.01 -9.51
C VAL A 38 -20.73 11.61 -8.26
N SER A 39 -20.84 12.94 -8.08
CA SER A 39 -20.37 13.64 -6.88
C SER A 39 -21.09 13.16 -5.63
N GLU A 40 -22.40 12.92 -5.73
CA GLU A 40 -23.19 12.38 -4.64
C GLU A 40 -22.80 10.95 -4.29
N PHE A 41 -22.63 10.09 -5.29
CA PHE A 41 -22.18 8.71 -5.09
C PHE A 41 -20.80 8.64 -4.41
N HIS A 42 -19.89 9.54 -4.79
CA HIS A 42 -18.55 9.65 -4.20
C HIS A 42 -18.45 10.68 -3.07
N ARG A 43 -19.58 11.01 -2.41
CA ARG A 43 -19.60 11.98 -1.32
C ARG A 43 -18.57 11.61 -0.25
N GLY A 44 -17.74 12.57 0.12
CA GLY A 44 -16.65 12.39 1.09
C GLY A 44 -15.38 11.76 0.51
N LYS A 45 -15.43 11.18 -0.69
CA LYS A 45 -14.28 10.60 -1.40
C LYS A 45 -13.72 11.53 -2.46
N TRP A 46 -14.58 12.01 -3.36
CA TRP A 46 -14.20 12.88 -4.48
C TRP A 46 -15.12 14.10 -4.57
N THR A 47 -14.52 15.24 -4.87
CA THR A 47 -15.22 16.42 -5.39
C THR A 47 -14.73 16.67 -6.80
N PHE A 48 -15.56 17.21 -7.68
CA PHE A 48 -15.23 17.34 -9.09
C PHE A 48 -15.31 18.82 -9.51
N ASP A 49 -14.26 19.31 -10.15
CA ASP A 49 -14.18 20.61 -10.81
C ASP A 49 -14.20 20.37 -12.33
N VAL A 50 -15.37 20.54 -12.94
CA VAL A 50 -15.64 20.07 -14.31
C VAL A 50 -15.53 21.23 -15.30
N HIS A 51 -14.65 21.06 -16.29
CA HIS A 51 -14.41 22.01 -17.37
C HIS A 51 -14.90 21.42 -18.69
N TYR A 52 -15.80 22.15 -19.36
CA TYR A 52 -16.42 21.73 -20.62
C TYR A 52 -15.71 22.38 -21.81
N CYS A 53 -15.03 21.58 -22.62
CA CYS A 53 -14.14 22.03 -23.68
C CYS A 53 -14.70 21.66 -25.06
N ALA A 54 -15.37 22.62 -25.71
CA ALA A 54 -15.89 22.44 -27.07
C ALA A 54 -14.83 22.69 -28.17
N THR A 55 -13.64 23.16 -27.82
CA THR A 55 -12.56 23.52 -28.74
C THR A 55 -11.18 23.18 -28.16
N LEU A 56 -10.16 23.09 -29.02
CA LEU A 56 -8.78 22.88 -28.58
C LEU A 56 -8.24 24.05 -27.74
N ASP A 57 -8.64 25.29 -28.03
CA ASP A 57 -8.25 26.46 -27.22
C ASP A 57 -8.78 26.38 -25.80
N ALA A 58 -9.97 25.80 -25.59
CA ALA A 58 -10.51 25.55 -24.26
C ALA A 58 -9.69 24.47 -23.53
N VAL A 59 -9.29 23.40 -24.23
CA VAL A 59 -8.41 22.35 -23.69
C VAL A 59 -7.04 22.91 -23.29
N ALA A 60 -6.47 23.80 -24.09
CA ALA A 60 -5.15 24.38 -23.84
C ALA A 60 -5.09 25.25 -22.57
N ARG A 61 -6.23 25.75 -22.09
CA ARG A 61 -6.34 26.54 -20.85
C ARG A 61 -6.44 25.68 -19.59
N ILE A 62 -6.56 24.37 -19.73
CA ILE A 62 -6.65 23.44 -18.60
C ILE A 62 -5.25 23.13 -18.11
N GLU A 63 -4.93 23.62 -16.91
CA GLU A 63 -3.67 23.40 -16.21
C GLU A 63 -3.89 22.47 -15.02
N VAL A 64 -3.11 21.39 -14.96
CA VAL A 64 -3.13 20.46 -13.83
C VAL A 64 -2.17 20.97 -12.77
N SER A 65 -2.68 21.29 -11.57
CA SER A 65 -1.82 21.63 -10.44
C SER A 65 -1.06 20.39 -9.94
N ALA A 66 0.17 20.56 -9.46
CA ALA A 66 0.97 19.46 -8.92
C ALA A 66 0.21 18.71 -7.82
N GLY A 67 0.04 17.39 -8.00
CA GLY A 67 -0.67 16.51 -7.05
C GLY A 67 -2.20 16.56 -7.11
N GLN A 68 -2.80 17.46 -7.92
CA GLN A 68 -4.23 17.50 -8.15
C GLN A 68 -4.67 16.22 -8.90
N PRO A 69 -5.74 15.52 -8.48
CA PRO A 69 -6.30 14.44 -9.27
C PRO A 69 -6.98 14.99 -10.52
N PHE A 70 -6.88 14.30 -11.65
CA PHE A 70 -7.49 14.71 -12.91
C PHE A 70 -8.06 13.54 -13.72
N LEU A 71 -9.02 13.84 -14.58
CA LEU A 71 -9.75 12.89 -15.44
C LEU A 71 -10.14 13.58 -16.75
N ALA A 72 -9.95 12.91 -17.89
CA ALA A 72 -10.49 13.38 -19.15
C ALA A 72 -11.69 12.51 -19.55
N VAL A 73 -12.82 13.14 -19.85
CA VAL A 73 -13.97 12.50 -20.49
C VAL A 73 -14.00 12.98 -21.93
N VAL A 74 -13.81 12.09 -22.90
CA VAL A 74 -13.52 12.49 -24.28
C VAL A 74 -14.49 11.80 -25.22
N ASP A 75 -15.27 12.56 -25.99
CA ASP A 75 -15.99 11.99 -27.13
C ASP A 75 -14.99 11.49 -28.17
N MET A 76 -15.12 10.23 -28.55
CA MET A 76 -14.26 9.58 -29.52
C MET A 76 -14.46 10.11 -30.93
N VAL A 77 -15.64 10.66 -31.24
CA VAL A 77 -15.90 11.25 -32.56
C VAL A 77 -16.13 12.74 -32.41
N LEU A 78 -15.10 13.52 -32.78
CA LEU A 78 -15.13 14.98 -32.80
C LEU A 78 -15.16 15.43 -34.27
N ASP A 79 -16.34 15.65 -34.82
CA ASP A 79 -16.57 16.01 -36.24
C ASP A 79 -17.09 17.45 -36.43
N GLY A 80 -17.33 18.18 -35.34
CA GLY A 80 -17.68 19.59 -35.35
C GLY A 80 -16.61 20.49 -35.97
N ALA A 81 -17.03 21.65 -36.49
CA ALA A 81 -16.16 22.59 -37.22
C ALA A 81 -14.91 23.06 -36.45
N ALA A 82 -14.92 22.98 -35.11
CA ALA A 82 -13.79 23.33 -34.26
C ALA A 82 -12.71 22.22 -34.16
N TRP A 83 -13.00 21.01 -34.63
CA TRP A 83 -12.17 19.82 -34.46
C TRP A 83 -11.66 19.27 -35.79
N SER A 84 -10.77 20.03 -36.44
CA SER A 84 -10.02 19.49 -37.58
C SER A 84 -9.19 18.27 -37.16
N PRO A 85 -8.81 17.36 -38.09
CA PRO A 85 -7.95 16.21 -37.77
C PRO A 85 -6.64 16.61 -37.07
N LYS A 86 -6.08 17.78 -37.43
CA LYS A 86 -4.90 18.34 -36.75
C LYS A 86 -5.17 18.66 -35.28
N CYS A 87 -6.32 19.25 -34.97
CA CYS A 87 -6.71 19.58 -33.61
C CYS A 87 -6.94 18.32 -32.77
N VAL A 88 -7.58 17.29 -33.34
CA VAL A 88 -7.77 15.99 -32.69
C VAL A 88 -6.41 15.34 -32.36
N ASN A 89 -5.47 15.35 -33.32
CA ASN A 89 -4.12 14.83 -33.08
C ASN A 89 -3.37 15.60 -31.97
N GLN A 90 -3.54 16.92 -31.89
CA GLN A 90 -2.94 17.74 -30.82
C GLN A 90 -3.55 17.42 -29.45
N LEU A 91 -4.86 17.21 -29.39
CA LEU A 91 -5.53 16.75 -28.18
C LEU A 91 -5.01 15.37 -27.75
N ASP A 92 -4.99 14.40 -28.66
CA ASP A 92 -4.53 13.04 -28.37
C ASP A 92 -3.08 13.05 -27.84
N GLN A 93 -2.21 13.87 -28.44
CA GLN A 93 -0.83 14.04 -27.98
C GLN A 93 -0.75 14.61 -26.55
N LYS A 94 -1.54 15.65 -26.23
CA LYS A 94 -1.60 16.20 -24.87
C LYS A 94 -2.05 15.16 -23.85
N LEU A 95 -3.10 14.40 -24.16
CA LEU A 95 -3.63 13.36 -23.27
C LEU A 95 -2.57 12.29 -22.96
N LEU A 96 -1.78 11.89 -23.96
CA LEU A 96 -0.70 10.92 -23.82
C LEU A 96 0.51 11.48 -23.06
N ASP A 97 0.98 12.67 -23.42
CA ASP A 97 2.14 13.31 -22.82
C ASP A 97 1.92 13.61 -21.33
N GLU A 98 0.71 14.05 -20.97
CA GLU A 98 0.33 14.36 -19.59
C GLU A 98 -0.29 13.15 -18.85
N ARG A 99 -0.36 11.99 -19.50
CA ARG A 99 -0.87 10.72 -18.94
C ARG A 99 -2.25 10.86 -18.27
N TRP A 100 -3.20 11.50 -18.97
CA TRP A 100 -4.56 11.66 -18.49
C TRP A 100 -5.27 10.30 -18.32
N PRO A 101 -5.89 10.01 -17.17
CA PRO A 101 -6.87 8.95 -17.07
C PRO A 101 -8.04 9.25 -18.01
N LEU A 102 -8.40 8.30 -18.87
CA LEU A 102 -9.38 8.52 -19.94
C LEU A 102 -10.70 7.78 -19.72
N LEU A 103 -11.81 8.50 -19.73
CA LEU A 103 -13.13 7.94 -19.96
C LEU A 103 -13.53 8.27 -21.40
N LEU A 104 -13.36 7.30 -22.28
CA LEU A 104 -13.66 7.42 -23.69
C LEU A 104 -15.17 7.22 -23.88
N VAL A 105 -15.84 8.25 -24.39
CA VAL A 105 -17.29 8.29 -24.56
C VAL A 105 -17.62 8.27 -26.04
N SER A 106 -18.66 7.55 -26.47
CA SER A 106 -19.19 7.75 -27.82
C SER A 106 -20.60 7.20 -27.97
N ALA A 107 -21.35 7.77 -28.90
CA ALA A 107 -22.56 7.16 -29.45
C ALA A 107 -22.25 6.22 -30.64
N ARG A 108 -21.03 6.30 -31.21
CA ARG A 108 -20.64 5.64 -32.46
C ARG A 108 -19.29 4.91 -32.32
N PHE A 109 -19.15 4.03 -31.34
CA PHE A 109 -17.92 3.25 -31.17
C PHE A 109 -17.60 2.31 -32.36
N ASP A 110 -18.60 2.05 -33.19
CA ASP A 110 -18.50 1.28 -34.42
C ASP A 110 -17.98 2.10 -35.62
N SER A 111 -17.80 3.42 -35.47
CA SER A 111 -17.23 4.26 -36.53
C SER A 111 -15.72 4.02 -36.69
N ASN A 112 -15.24 4.12 -37.93
CA ASN A 112 -13.80 3.95 -38.22
C ASN A 112 -12.96 4.98 -37.45
N GLU A 113 -13.45 6.22 -37.34
CA GLU A 113 -12.80 7.32 -36.64
C GLU A 113 -12.61 6.99 -35.15
N ALA A 114 -13.66 6.46 -34.50
CA ALA A 114 -13.60 6.07 -33.09
C ALA A 114 -12.62 4.91 -32.87
N ILE A 115 -12.63 3.90 -33.74
CA ILE A 115 -11.74 2.73 -33.66
C ILE A 115 -10.29 3.14 -33.87
N GLU A 116 -10.00 3.93 -34.90
CA GLU A 116 -8.66 4.43 -35.18
C GLU A 116 -8.12 5.27 -34.03
N ARG A 117 -8.94 6.16 -33.47
CA ARG A 117 -8.55 6.99 -32.35
C ARG A 117 -8.34 6.18 -31.07
N ALA A 118 -9.18 5.19 -30.80
CA ALA A 118 -8.97 4.27 -29.68
C ALA A 118 -7.61 3.58 -29.83
N ASN A 119 -7.32 2.98 -30.99
CA ASN A 119 -6.04 2.32 -31.23
C ASN A 119 -4.82 3.23 -31.04
N ARG A 120 -4.92 4.52 -31.35
CA ARG A 120 -3.86 5.50 -31.07
C ARG A 120 -3.68 5.76 -29.58
N LEU A 121 -4.77 6.06 -28.87
CA LEU A 121 -4.74 6.35 -27.43
C LEU A 121 -4.36 5.13 -26.59
N LEU A 122 -4.69 3.93 -27.06
CA LEU A 122 -4.40 2.67 -26.39
C LEU A 122 -2.99 2.13 -26.63
N GLY A 123 -2.24 2.70 -27.59
CA GLY A 123 -0.84 2.36 -27.87
C GLY A 123 -0.50 0.85 -27.88
N LYS A 124 0.80 0.53 -27.75
CA LYS A 124 1.30 -0.83 -27.49
C LYS A 124 2.19 -0.90 -26.24
N GLY A 125 2.25 0.19 -25.46
CA GLY A 125 3.14 0.32 -24.31
C GLY A 125 2.46 -0.13 -23.02
N SER A 126 3.25 -0.68 -22.07
CA SER A 126 2.78 -1.10 -20.74
C SER A 126 2.57 0.05 -19.75
N ASP A 127 2.82 1.29 -20.15
CA ASP A 127 2.90 2.46 -19.25
C ASP A 127 1.80 3.51 -19.54
N LEU A 128 0.64 3.05 -20.02
CA LEU A 128 -0.49 3.92 -20.36
C LEU A 128 -1.29 4.30 -19.12
N ALA A 129 -1.80 5.53 -19.12
CA ALA A 129 -2.79 5.96 -18.15
C ALA A 129 -4.03 5.05 -18.23
N PRO A 130 -4.72 4.79 -17.09
CA PRO A 130 -5.89 3.93 -17.10
C PRO A 130 -6.99 4.55 -17.96
N PHE A 131 -7.65 3.73 -18.75
CA PHE A 131 -8.78 4.13 -19.60
C PHE A 131 -9.99 3.22 -19.39
N GLN A 132 -11.17 3.71 -19.74
CA GLN A 132 -12.42 2.95 -19.80
C GLN A 132 -13.32 3.48 -20.92
N PHE A 133 -14.11 2.59 -21.53
CA PHE A 133 -15.12 2.95 -22.52
C PHE A 133 -16.50 3.08 -21.87
N LEU A 134 -17.26 4.09 -22.30
CA LEU A 134 -18.63 4.31 -21.86
C LEU A 134 -19.48 4.81 -23.03
N THR A 135 -20.64 4.19 -23.24
CA THR A 135 -21.54 4.66 -24.31
C THR A 135 -22.26 5.93 -23.89
N TRP A 136 -22.57 6.80 -24.86
CA TRP A 136 -23.38 8.00 -24.60
C TRP A 136 -24.76 7.66 -24.02
N SER A 137 -25.36 6.55 -24.45
CA SER A 137 -26.64 6.07 -23.92
C SER A 137 -26.55 5.62 -22.45
N SER A 138 -25.42 5.04 -22.01
CA SER A 138 -25.19 4.74 -20.59
C SER A 138 -25.18 6.00 -19.73
N ILE A 139 -24.53 7.08 -20.18
CA ILE A 139 -24.54 8.38 -19.46
C ILE A 139 -25.97 8.94 -19.39
N SER A 140 -26.67 8.93 -20.53
CA SER A 140 -28.04 9.44 -20.59
C SER A 140 -28.99 8.66 -19.66
N ARG A 141 -28.89 7.33 -19.66
CA ARG A 141 -29.67 6.44 -18.77
C ARG A 141 -29.33 6.65 -17.29
N ALA A 142 -28.05 6.84 -16.96
CA ALA A 142 -27.60 7.15 -15.60
C ALA A 142 -28.25 8.44 -15.06
N VAL A 143 -28.32 9.47 -15.90
CA VAL A 143 -28.98 10.75 -15.59
C VAL A 143 -30.47 10.58 -15.29
N ASP A 144 -31.11 9.58 -15.88
CA ASP A 144 -32.51 9.21 -15.63
C ASP A 144 -32.67 8.17 -14.50
N GLY A 145 -31.60 7.88 -13.76
CA GLY A 145 -31.59 7.01 -12.58
C GLY A 145 -31.34 5.54 -12.86
N VAL A 146 -31.07 5.16 -14.11
CA VAL A 146 -30.83 3.78 -14.54
C VAL A 146 -29.33 3.54 -14.68
N GLU A 147 -28.76 2.53 -14.01
CA GLU A 147 -27.30 2.25 -14.02
C GLU A 147 -26.42 3.34 -13.37
N GLN A 148 -27.03 4.26 -12.60
CA GLN A 148 -26.32 5.38 -11.95
C GLN A 148 -25.10 4.91 -11.13
N SER A 149 -25.26 3.87 -10.32
CA SER A 149 -24.18 3.33 -9.47
C SER A 149 -23.05 2.70 -10.27
N GLU A 150 -23.36 2.04 -11.39
CA GLU A 150 -22.36 1.39 -12.25
C GLU A 150 -21.49 2.43 -12.96
N VAL A 151 -22.12 3.45 -13.53
CA VAL A 151 -21.39 4.53 -14.21
C VAL A 151 -20.56 5.37 -13.22
N ALA A 152 -21.09 5.64 -12.03
CA ALA A 152 -20.33 6.32 -10.97
C ALA A 152 -19.15 5.45 -10.48
N PHE A 153 -19.35 4.12 -10.37
CA PHE A 153 -18.28 3.18 -10.03
C PHE A 153 -17.16 3.21 -11.06
N ILE A 154 -17.46 3.28 -12.37
CA ILE A 154 -16.45 3.39 -13.43
C ILE A 154 -15.52 4.60 -13.22
N ILE A 155 -16.07 5.79 -12.93
CA ILE A 155 -15.25 6.99 -12.67
C ILE A 155 -14.38 6.78 -11.42
N GLY A 156 -14.98 6.26 -10.35
CA GLY A 156 -14.25 5.95 -9.12
C GLY A 156 -13.12 4.96 -9.38
N ALA A 157 -13.35 3.98 -10.24
CA ALA A 157 -12.37 2.96 -10.60
C ALA A 157 -11.23 3.53 -11.47
N LEU A 158 -11.55 4.42 -12.39
CA LEU A 158 -10.53 5.06 -13.22
C LEU A 158 -9.60 5.94 -12.37
N LEU A 159 -10.19 6.79 -11.53
CA LEU A 159 -9.46 7.66 -10.60
C LEU A 159 -8.68 6.86 -9.57
N GLY A 160 -9.24 5.76 -9.10
CA GLY A 160 -8.55 4.85 -8.20
C GLY A 160 -7.29 4.30 -8.85
N ARG A 161 -7.41 3.68 -10.04
CA ARG A 161 -6.25 3.17 -10.79
C ARG A 161 -5.22 4.27 -11.07
N ALA A 162 -5.66 5.47 -11.45
CA ALA A 162 -4.79 6.60 -11.74
C ALA A 162 -3.95 7.04 -10.53
N ARG A 163 -4.49 6.86 -9.32
CA ARG A 163 -3.80 7.14 -8.06
C ARG A 163 -3.23 5.88 -7.40
N GLY A 164 -3.22 4.76 -8.11
CA GLY A 164 -2.83 3.46 -7.57
C GLY A 164 -3.71 2.94 -6.43
N GLN A 165 -4.91 3.49 -6.18
CA GLN A 165 -5.81 3.02 -5.12
C GLN A 165 -6.33 1.60 -5.39
N ASP A 166 -6.38 0.75 -4.36
CA ASP A 166 -7.05 -0.55 -4.44
C ASP A 166 -8.57 -0.35 -4.35
N LEU A 167 -9.25 -0.54 -5.47
CA LEU A 167 -10.69 -0.41 -5.59
C LEU A 167 -11.44 -1.65 -5.15
N ARG A 168 -10.73 -2.78 -5.03
CA ARG A 168 -11.26 -4.02 -4.49
C ARG A 168 -11.33 -3.97 -2.97
N PHE A 169 -10.70 -2.97 -2.34
CA PHE A 169 -10.80 -2.75 -0.91
C PHE A 169 -12.07 -1.95 -0.61
N SER A 170 -13.12 -2.66 -0.19
CA SER A 170 -14.50 -2.15 -0.14
C SER A 170 -15.01 -1.85 1.27
N LYS A 171 -14.12 -1.57 2.23
CA LYS A 171 -14.55 -1.25 3.60
C LYS A 171 -15.20 0.13 3.65
N GLY A 172 -16.40 0.23 4.22
CA GLY A 172 -17.05 1.51 4.51
C GLY A 172 -16.20 2.42 5.41
N SER A 173 -16.55 3.70 5.49
CA SER A 173 -15.77 4.71 6.25
C SER A 173 -15.64 4.42 7.75
N ASP A 174 -16.61 3.69 8.32
CA ASP A 174 -16.68 3.36 9.74
C ASP A 174 -16.38 1.88 10.02
N GLU A 175 -16.19 1.07 8.97
CA GLU A 175 -15.83 -0.33 9.15
C GLU A 175 -14.39 -0.46 9.63
N ALA A 176 -14.14 -1.36 10.55
CA ALA A 176 -12.78 -1.61 11.03
C ALA A 176 -11.91 -2.26 9.94
N ILE A 177 -10.62 -1.92 9.97
CA ILE A 177 -9.58 -2.57 9.16
C ILE A 177 -8.81 -3.53 10.05
N GLU A 178 -8.66 -4.77 9.63
CA GLU A 178 -7.94 -5.80 10.39
C GLU A 178 -6.63 -6.18 9.70
N ILE A 179 -5.51 -6.16 10.43
CA ILE A 179 -4.19 -6.56 9.95
C ILE A 179 -3.74 -7.77 10.77
N LEU A 180 -3.40 -8.86 10.09
CA LEU A 180 -2.64 -9.95 10.72
C LEU A 180 -1.16 -9.59 10.63
N HIS A 181 -0.50 -9.43 11.77
CA HIS A 181 0.91 -9.12 11.85
C HIS A 181 1.69 -10.35 12.35
N ILE A 182 2.65 -10.78 11.54
CA ILE A 182 3.59 -11.89 11.81
C ILE A 182 5.01 -11.32 11.82
N THR A 183 5.83 -11.71 12.78
CA THR A 183 7.23 -11.27 12.85
C THR A 183 8.08 -12.33 13.52
N ASP A 184 9.37 -12.34 13.20
CA ASP A 184 10.33 -13.31 13.71
C ASP A 184 9.89 -14.79 13.52
N PRO A 185 9.28 -15.18 12.38
CA PRO A 185 8.80 -16.55 12.25
C PRO A 185 9.93 -17.58 12.10
N HIS A 186 11.13 -17.17 11.68
CA HIS A 186 12.32 -18.01 11.55
C HIS A 186 12.03 -19.40 10.94
N PHE A 187 11.43 -19.42 9.74
CA PHE A 187 11.19 -20.67 9.01
C PHE A 187 12.51 -21.43 8.85
N GLY A 188 12.50 -22.71 9.22
CA GLY A 188 13.69 -23.56 9.34
C GLY A 188 14.14 -23.82 10.78
N LYS A 189 13.68 -23.01 11.75
CA LYS A 189 13.91 -23.21 13.18
C LYS A 189 12.59 -23.36 13.95
N ALA A 190 11.62 -22.47 13.73
CA ALA A 190 10.31 -22.57 14.37
C ALA A 190 9.38 -23.53 13.60
N THR A 191 8.48 -24.19 14.31
CA THR A 191 7.46 -25.07 13.72
C THR A 191 6.16 -24.31 13.58
N TRP A 192 5.75 -24.06 12.34
CA TRP A 192 4.48 -23.40 12.00
C TRP A 192 3.46 -24.42 11.51
N ASP A 193 2.65 -24.95 12.42
CA ASP A 193 1.68 -25.99 12.08
C ASP A 193 0.47 -25.44 11.31
N VAL A 194 0.34 -25.83 10.04
CA VAL A 194 -0.82 -25.52 9.18
C VAL A 194 -2.11 -26.14 9.72
N GLY A 195 -2.05 -27.31 10.36
CA GLY A 195 -3.22 -27.99 10.92
C GLY A 195 -3.93 -27.16 12.00
N SER A 196 -3.15 -26.44 12.80
CA SER A 196 -3.67 -25.55 13.84
C SER A 196 -4.36 -24.27 13.33
N LEU A 197 -4.25 -23.90 12.04
CA LEU A 197 -4.82 -22.64 11.52
C LEU A 197 -6.34 -22.53 11.69
N ILE A 198 -7.04 -23.67 11.72
CA ILE A 198 -8.47 -23.70 12.04
C ILE A 198 -8.73 -23.16 13.44
N SER A 199 -7.90 -23.56 14.42
CA SER A 199 -8.01 -23.06 15.79
C SER A 199 -7.65 -21.58 15.90
N LEU A 200 -6.70 -21.07 15.10
CA LEU A 200 -6.42 -19.63 15.02
C LEU A 200 -7.65 -18.85 14.53
N ARG A 201 -8.30 -19.33 13.47
CA ARG A 201 -9.54 -18.72 12.98
C ARG A 201 -10.62 -18.72 14.06
N LEU A 202 -10.83 -19.84 14.74
CA LEU A 202 -11.85 -19.96 15.79
C LEU A 202 -11.53 -19.06 17.00
N ALA A 203 -10.26 -18.97 17.40
CA ALA A 203 -9.81 -18.08 18.48
C ALA A 203 -10.07 -16.62 18.13
N ARG A 204 -9.82 -16.22 16.89
CA ARG A 204 -10.10 -14.87 16.37
C ARG A 204 -11.60 -14.55 16.33
N GLN A 205 -12.44 -15.49 15.88
CA GLN A 205 -13.88 -15.31 15.82
C GLN A 205 -14.52 -15.03 17.18
N LYS A 206 -13.94 -15.54 18.29
CA LYS A 206 -14.40 -15.21 19.65
C LYS A 206 -14.34 -13.71 19.99
N PHE A 207 -13.52 -12.95 19.28
CA PHE A 207 -13.36 -11.49 19.42
C PHE A 207 -13.96 -10.72 18.23
N GLY A 208 -14.81 -11.38 17.44
CA GLY A 208 -15.39 -10.79 16.23
C GLY A 208 -14.38 -10.53 15.12
N LEU A 209 -13.16 -11.07 15.20
CA LEU A 209 -12.14 -10.97 14.17
C LEU A 209 -12.38 -12.09 13.16
N ASN A 210 -12.88 -11.75 11.98
CA ASN A 210 -13.23 -12.74 10.96
C ASN A 210 -12.02 -13.09 10.10
N MET A 211 -11.81 -12.30 9.04
CA MET A 211 -10.68 -12.43 8.13
C MET A 211 -9.92 -11.11 8.16
N ALA A 212 -8.60 -11.19 8.31
CA ALA A 212 -7.79 -9.99 8.24
C ALA A 212 -7.84 -9.43 6.81
N ASP A 213 -7.91 -8.12 6.69
CA ASP A 213 -7.86 -7.40 5.43
C ASP A 213 -6.45 -7.41 4.83
N PHE A 214 -5.45 -7.33 5.70
CA PHE A 214 -4.03 -7.25 5.33
C PHE A 214 -3.18 -8.27 6.09
N LEU A 215 -2.04 -8.62 5.50
CA LEU A 215 -0.96 -9.37 6.14
C LEU A 215 0.28 -8.48 6.23
N ALA A 216 0.75 -8.20 7.45
CA ALA A 216 2.00 -7.50 7.70
C ALA A 216 3.06 -8.48 8.20
N ILE A 217 4.25 -8.46 7.60
CA ILE A 217 5.37 -9.32 7.96
C ILE A 217 6.60 -8.46 8.26
N THR A 218 7.04 -8.37 9.52
CA THR A 218 8.17 -7.49 9.90
C THR A 218 9.46 -8.24 10.17
N GLY A 219 9.98 -8.90 9.13
CA GLY A 219 11.32 -9.46 9.12
C GLY A 219 11.49 -10.78 9.87
N ASP A 220 12.71 -11.29 9.75
CA ASP A 220 13.19 -12.57 10.27
C ASP A 220 12.30 -13.74 9.82
N ILE A 221 11.90 -13.66 8.56
CA ILE A 221 11.11 -14.67 7.86
C ILE A 221 11.87 -15.98 7.84
N ALA A 222 13.11 -15.95 7.38
CA ALA A 222 13.99 -17.10 7.33
C ALA A 222 14.89 -17.18 8.58
N ASP A 223 15.36 -18.36 8.95
CA ASP A 223 16.37 -18.49 10.02
C ASP A 223 17.80 -18.20 9.49
N GLN A 224 18.09 -18.54 8.24
CA GLN A 224 19.42 -18.39 7.62
C GLN A 224 19.40 -17.72 6.23
N GLY A 225 18.24 -17.25 5.78
CA GLY A 225 18.06 -16.65 4.46
C GLY A 225 18.12 -17.66 3.30
N ASN A 226 17.84 -18.94 3.53
CA ASN A 226 17.96 -19.98 2.50
C ASN A 226 16.66 -20.12 1.68
N PRO A 227 16.71 -20.43 0.36
CA PRO A 227 15.52 -20.53 -0.49
C PRO A 227 14.44 -21.51 0.01
N THR A 228 14.84 -22.63 0.63
CA THR A 228 13.88 -23.60 1.18
C THR A 228 13.06 -23.03 2.34
N GLN A 229 13.64 -22.13 3.14
CA GLN A 229 12.94 -21.49 4.26
C GLN A 229 11.86 -20.53 3.75
N TYR A 230 12.16 -19.77 2.69
CA TYR A 230 11.16 -18.92 2.02
C TYR A 230 10.05 -19.71 1.33
N LYS A 231 10.36 -20.89 0.79
CA LYS A 231 9.33 -21.80 0.27
C LYS A 231 8.36 -22.23 1.37
N LEU A 232 8.86 -22.61 2.54
CA LEU A 232 8.02 -22.94 3.71
C LEU A 232 7.17 -21.75 4.15
N ALA A 233 7.77 -20.55 4.19
CA ALA A 233 7.04 -19.32 4.53
C ALA A 233 5.88 -19.06 3.56
N LYS A 234 6.13 -19.17 2.25
CA LYS A 234 5.11 -19.00 1.20
C LYS A 234 3.99 -20.03 1.34
N GLU A 235 4.32 -21.30 1.54
CA GLU A 235 3.33 -22.37 1.75
C GLU A 235 2.44 -22.08 2.95
N TYR A 236 3.04 -21.63 4.07
CA TYR A 236 2.28 -21.24 5.26
C TYR A 236 1.38 -20.01 5.01
N PHE A 237 1.86 -18.98 4.32
CA PHE A 237 1.05 -17.79 4.01
C PHE A 237 -0.09 -18.08 3.05
N VAL A 238 0.09 -18.99 2.09
CA VAL A 238 -1.01 -19.51 1.26
C VAL A 238 -2.02 -20.27 2.12
N ALA A 239 -1.55 -21.05 3.09
CA ALA A 239 -2.43 -21.77 4.01
C ALA A 239 -3.26 -20.83 4.92
N LEU A 240 -2.74 -19.65 5.30
CA LEU A 240 -3.53 -18.62 6.01
C LEU A 240 -4.76 -18.19 5.22
N VAL A 241 -4.61 -18.04 3.89
CA VAL A 241 -5.71 -17.68 3.00
C VAL A 241 -6.70 -18.82 2.85
N HIS A 242 -6.23 -20.04 2.58
CA HIS A 242 -7.09 -21.22 2.43
C HIS A 242 -7.91 -21.51 3.70
N ASN A 243 -7.33 -21.21 4.87
CA ASN A 243 -8.03 -21.36 6.15
C ASN A 243 -8.91 -20.15 6.52
N ARG A 244 -9.03 -19.13 5.65
CA ARG A 244 -9.80 -17.91 5.90
C ARG A 244 -9.33 -17.16 7.15
N VAL A 245 -8.02 -17.10 7.36
CA VAL A 245 -7.40 -16.24 8.38
C VAL A 245 -7.13 -14.87 7.76
N VAL A 246 -6.59 -14.82 6.55
CA VAL A 246 -6.38 -13.57 5.79
C VAL A 246 -7.25 -13.59 4.55
N THR A 247 -7.75 -12.42 4.14
CA THR A 247 -8.48 -12.24 2.89
C THR A 247 -7.56 -12.58 1.71
N GLY A 248 -8.07 -13.38 0.78
CA GLY A 248 -7.35 -13.72 -0.45
C GLY A 248 -8.18 -13.51 -1.70
N VAL A 249 -7.61 -13.94 -2.81
CA VAL A 249 -8.26 -14.07 -4.12
C VAL A 249 -8.36 -15.55 -4.48
N GLU A 250 -9.09 -15.88 -5.55
CA GLU A 250 -9.26 -17.28 -5.98
C GLU A 250 -7.92 -18.01 -6.19
N THR A 251 -6.87 -17.27 -6.56
CA THR A 251 -5.53 -17.80 -6.83
C THR A 251 -4.60 -17.81 -5.60
N GLY A 252 -5.09 -17.45 -4.41
CA GLY A 252 -4.34 -17.47 -3.16
C GLY A 252 -4.21 -16.07 -2.53
N ILE A 253 -2.99 -15.69 -2.17
CA ILE A 253 -2.70 -14.44 -1.46
C ILE A 253 -3.06 -13.23 -2.34
N ALA A 254 -3.84 -12.29 -1.79
CA ALA A 254 -4.03 -10.97 -2.37
C ALA A 254 -2.72 -10.18 -2.22
N ARG A 255 -1.84 -10.30 -3.21
CA ARG A 255 -0.45 -9.83 -3.17
C ARG A 255 -0.31 -8.33 -2.90
N ASP A 256 -1.28 -7.53 -3.31
CA ASP A 256 -1.36 -6.09 -3.04
C ASP A 256 -1.76 -5.74 -1.59
N ARG A 257 -2.12 -6.75 -0.79
CA ARG A 257 -2.53 -6.66 0.61
C ARG A 257 -1.53 -7.30 1.57
N VAL A 258 -0.35 -7.65 1.07
CA VAL A 258 0.78 -8.12 1.87
C VAL A 258 1.82 -7.02 1.96
N PHE A 259 2.17 -6.65 3.18
CA PHE A 259 3.24 -5.71 3.49
C PHE A 259 4.35 -6.48 4.17
N VAL A 260 5.59 -6.28 3.73
CA VAL A 260 6.74 -7.03 4.20
C VAL A 260 7.98 -6.15 4.25
N CYS A 261 8.70 -6.20 5.37
CA CYS A 261 10.06 -5.68 5.46
C CYS A 261 11.02 -6.78 5.91
N PRO A 262 12.30 -6.73 5.48
CA PRO A 262 13.27 -7.75 5.86
C PRO A 262 13.75 -7.56 7.30
N GLY A 263 14.17 -8.65 7.92
CA GLY A 263 14.92 -8.68 9.17
C GLY A 263 16.39 -9.09 8.99
N ASN A 264 17.16 -9.13 10.07
CA ASN A 264 18.60 -9.44 10.03
C ASN A 264 18.90 -10.94 9.80
N HIS A 265 17.90 -11.79 9.68
CA HIS A 265 18.04 -13.18 9.23
C HIS A 265 17.62 -13.40 7.78
N ASP A 266 17.09 -12.38 7.11
CA ASP A 266 16.46 -12.53 5.79
C ASP A 266 17.42 -12.42 4.59
N PHE A 267 18.71 -12.23 4.82
CA PHE A 267 19.71 -12.37 3.76
C PHE A 267 20.50 -13.66 3.99
N SER A 268 21.02 -14.25 2.90
CA SER A 268 21.81 -15.47 2.99
C SER A 268 23.18 -15.18 3.61
N ARG A 269 23.33 -15.52 4.89
CA ARG A 269 24.59 -15.39 5.64
C ARG A 269 25.76 -16.13 4.99
N PRO A 270 25.61 -17.37 4.50
CA PRO A 270 26.71 -18.05 3.81
C PRO A 270 27.20 -17.31 2.57
N VAL A 271 26.28 -16.76 1.77
CA VAL A 271 26.63 -15.97 0.57
C VAL A 271 27.28 -14.65 0.97
N ALA A 272 26.75 -13.94 1.97
CA ALA A 272 27.35 -12.71 2.47
C ALA A 272 28.78 -12.95 2.99
N LEU A 273 29.00 -14.01 3.77
CA LEU A 273 30.33 -14.38 4.27
C LEU A 273 31.32 -14.72 3.17
N SER A 274 30.86 -15.37 2.09
CA SER A 274 31.73 -15.72 0.97
C SER A 274 32.32 -14.48 0.28
N ALA A 275 31.67 -13.31 0.39
CA ALA A 275 32.17 -12.04 -0.12
C ALA A 275 33.39 -11.50 0.68
N ASN A 276 33.70 -12.09 1.85
CA ASN A 276 34.78 -11.67 2.74
C ASN A 276 36.04 -12.55 2.63
N ILE A 277 36.06 -13.52 1.71
CA ILE A 277 37.22 -14.41 1.50
C ILE A 277 38.29 -13.66 0.69
N SER A 278 39.52 -13.56 1.20
CA SER A 278 40.63 -12.92 0.49
C SER A 278 40.99 -13.67 -0.81
N ALA A 279 41.42 -12.93 -1.83
CA ALA A 279 41.83 -13.50 -3.11
C ALA A 279 43.28 -14.03 -3.12
N SER A 280 44.02 -13.89 -2.02
CA SER A 280 45.45 -14.21 -1.92
C SER A 280 45.73 -15.09 -0.71
N ALA A 281 46.57 -16.11 -0.88
CA ALA A 281 46.99 -16.99 0.20
C ALA A 281 47.87 -16.25 1.23
N PRO A 282 47.71 -16.51 2.55
CA PRO A 282 46.71 -17.40 3.15
C PRO A 282 45.29 -16.82 3.02
N TYR A 283 44.31 -17.68 2.71
CA TYR A 283 42.92 -17.27 2.64
C TYR A 283 42.45 -16.81 4.02
N GLU A 284 42.02 -15.56 4.14
CA GLU A 284 41.50 -14.98 5.36
C GLU A 284 40.06 -14.52 5.12
N VAL A 285 39.18 -14.77 6.10
CA VAL A 285 37.83 -14.21 6.10
C VAL A 285 37.87 -12.92 6.90
N LYS A 286 37.85 -11.78 6.21
CA LYS A 286 37.81 -10.45 6.82
C LYS A 286 36.72 -9.63 6.16
N PRO A 287 35.81 -8.98 6.93
CA PRO A 287 34.87 -8.02 6.37
C PRO A 287 35.62 -7.01 5.48
N SER A 288 35.34 -7.03 4.19
CA SER A 288 36.07 -6.24 3.19
C SER A 288 35.11 -5.30 2.47
N ILE A 289 35.41 -3.99 2.47
CA ILE A 289 34.62 -2.95 1.77
C ILE A 289 35.07 -2.83 0.29
N LEU A 290 35.82 -3.79 -0.24
CA LEU A 290 36.26 -3.72 -1.62
C LEU A 290 35.06 -3.87 -2.57
N ASN A 291 34.85 -2.84 -3.41
CA ASN A 291 33.78 -2.79 -4.43
C ASN A 291 33.71 -4.04 -5.32
N GLY A 292 34.82 -4.78 -5.48
CA GLY A 292 34.89 -5.98 -6.31
C GLY A 292 33.92 -7.11 -5.91
N ASN A 293 33.44 -7.15 -4.66
CA ASN A 293 32.55 -8.20 -4.15
C ASN A 293 31.11 -7.72 -3.89
N GLU A 294 30.75 -6.50 -4.33
CA GLU A 294 29.41 -5.93 -4.14
C GLU A 294 28.31 -6.78 -4.80
N TRP A 295 28.62 -7.39 -5.96
CA TRP A 295 27.70 -8.29 -6.65
C TRP A 295 27.30 -9.48 -5.77
N MET A 296 28.23 -10.10 -5.02
CA MET A 296 27.93 -11.23 -4.12
C MET A 296 26.99 -10.83 -2.98
N ARG A 297 27.12 -9.60 -2.49
CA ARG A 297 26.24 -9.06 -1.44
C ARG A 297 24.82 -8.88 -1.95
N ASN A 298 24.64 -8.41 -3.19
CA ASN A 298 23.33 -8.35 -3.83
C ASN A 298 22.74 -9.75 -4.04
N PHE A 299 23.58 -10.75 -4.36
CA PHE A 299 23.15 -12.15 -4.44
C PHE A 299 22.71 -12.73 -3.09
N ALA A 300 23.26 -12.26 -1.96
CA ALA A 300 22.81 -12.71 -0.63
C ALA A 300 21.34 -12.39 -0.36
N TRP A 301 20.80 -11.34 -0.98
CA TRP A 301 19.38 -10.98 -0.87
C TRP A 301 18.47 -11.74 -1.85
N LYS A 302 19.02 -12.41 -2.85
CA LYS A 302 18.26 -12.97 -3.97
C LYS A 302 17.06 -13.81 -3.54
N ALA A 303 17.24 -14.68 -2.55
CA ALA A 303 16.18 -15.55 -2.06
C ALA A 303 15.02 -14.77 -1.40
N TYR A 304 15.34 -13.71 -0.65
CA TYR A 304 14.33 -12.81 -0.09
C TYR A 304 13.64 -11.99 -1.17
N LEU A 305 14.39 -11.45 -2.14
CA LEU A 305 13.82 -10.67 -3.25
C LEU A 305 12.84 -11.54 -4.06
N ASP A 306 13.21 -12.78 -4.37
CA ASP A 306 12.32 -13.72 -5.07
C ASP A 306 11.05 -14.02 -4.25
N PHE A 307 11.21 -14.23 -2.94
CA PHE A 307 10.10 -14.42 -2.03
C PHE A 307 9.17 -13.21 -1.99
N GLU A 308 9.72 -12.00 -1.89
CA GLU A 308 9.00 -10.74 -1.82
C GLU A 308 8.20 -10.49 -3.10
N ALA A 309 8.80 -10.71 -4.27
CA ALA A 309 8.12 -10.64 -5.57
C ALA A 309 7.01 -11.71 -5.72
N ASP A 310 7.16 -12.85 -5.06
CA ASP A 310 6.20 -13.94 -5.11
C ASP A 310 4.96 -13.70 -4.24
N VAL A 311 5.14 -13.09 -3.06
CA VAL A 311 4.06 -12.84 -2.09
C VAL A 311 3.48 -11.44 -2.19
N THR A 312 4.18 -10.51 -2.83
CA THR A 312 3.72 -9.15 -3.09
C THR A 312 3.56 -8.89 -4.59
N GLU A 313 2.92 -7.78 -4.94
CA GLU A 313 2.69 -7.35 -6.33
C GLU A 313 3.75 -6.33 -6.81
N HIS A 314 4.86 -6.23 -6.09
CA HIS A 314 5.78 -5.10 -6.17
C HIS A 314 7.14 -5.45 -6.77
N SER A 315 7.83 -4.42 -7.27
CA SER A 315 9.23 -4.54 -7.64
C SER A 315 10.09 -4.63 -6.38
N VAL A 316 11.08 -5.52 -6.41
CA VAL A 316 12.06 -5.77 -5.35
C VAL A 316 13.11 -4.65 -5.22
N ASP A 317 13.11 -3.69 -6.15
CA ASP A 317 14.16 -2.66 -6.26
C ASP A 317 14.33 -1.87 -4.96
N TRP A 318 13.24 -1.66 -4.23
CA TRP A 318 13.24 -0.82 -3.02
C TRP A 318 14.07 -1.38 -1.87
N ILE A 319 14.26 -2.71 -1.79
CA ILE A 319 14.92 -3.36 -0.65
C ILE A 319 16.34 -2.85 -0.49
N LEU A 320 17.09 -2.75 -1.58
CA LEU A 320 18.46 -2.25 -1.56
C LEU A 320 18.52 -0.75 -1.87
N ASN A 321 17.61 -0.23 -2.70
CA ASN A 321 17.59 1.19 -3.04
C ASN A 321 16.17 1.63 -3.48
N PRO A 322 15.48 2.54 -2.76
CA PRO A 322 16.03 3.47 -1.77
C PRO A 322 16.09 2.94 -0.33
N GLY A 323 15.69 1.71 -0.06
CA GLY A 323 15.57 1.13 1.30
C GLY A 323 14.23 1.43 1.99
N TYR A 324 13.28 2.00 1.27
CA TYR A 324 11.92 2.18 1.75
C TYR A 324 10.91 2.01 0.62
N ARG A 325 9.69 1.62 0.98
CA ARG A 325 8.53 1.61 0.09
C ARG A 325 7.37 2.32 0.74
N LEU A 326 6.71 3.17 -0.04
CA LEU A 326 5.51 3.87 0.38
C LEU A 326 4.31 3.35 -0.41
N ASN A 327 3.34 2.78 0.31
CA ASN A 327 2.10 2.28 -0.27
C ASN A 327 0.95 3.23 0.10
N THR A 328 0.44 3.91 -0.92
CA THR A 328 -0.67 4.87 -0.84
C THR A 328 -1.99 4.31 -1.38
N ARG A 329 -2.03 3.02 -1.73
CA ARG A 329 -3.19 2.38 -2.37
C ARG A 329 -4.44 2.45 -1.47
N PHE A 330 -4.27 2.58 -0.17
CA PHE A 330 -5.32 2.58 0.84
C PHE A 330 -5.64 3.97 1.43
N LEU A 331 -5.16 5.05 0.77
CA LEU A 331 -5.42 6.43 1.19
C LEU A 331 -6.91 6.74 1.36
N SER A 332 -7.75 6.23 0.45
CA SER A 332 -9.22 6.38 0.50
C SER A 332 -9.85 5.76 1.74
N SER A 333 -9.14 4.82 2.38
CA SER A 333 -9.52 4.16 3.62
C SER A 333 -8.86 4.77 4.86
N GLY A 334 -8.16 5.89 4.69
CA GLY A 334 -7.47 6.58 5.77
C GLY A 334 -6.16 5.93 6.20
N LEU A 335 -5.55 5.10 5.34
CA LEU A 335 -4.31 4.35 5.64
C LEU A 335 -3.20 4.65 4.64
N VAL A 336 -2.01 4.93 5.15
CA VAL A 336 -0.75 4.98 4.41
C VAL A 336 0.19 3.97 5.05
N VAL A 337 0.86 3.16 4.24
CA VAL A 337 1.81 2.14 4.74
C VAL A 337 3.22 2.50 4.29
N LEU A 338 4.14 2.58 5.24
CA LEU A 338 5.57 2.81 5.00
C LEU A 338 6.35 1.57 5.45
N GLU A 339 7.03 0.93 4.52
CA GLU A 339 7.91 -0.22 4.79
C GLU A 339 9.37 0.25 4.73
N LEU A 340 10.14 -0.07 5.76
CA LEU A 340 11.53 0.35 5.91
C LEU A 340 12.46 -0.86 5.96
N ASN A 341 13.51 -0.85 5.15
CA ASN A 341 14.64 -1.78 5.31
C ASN A 341 15.76 -1.10 6.09
N VAL A 342 15.65 -1.16 7.42
CA VAL A 342 16.67 -0.66 8.34
C VAL A 342 17.87 -1.61 8.48
N GLU A 343 17.71 -2.87 8.06
CA GLU A 343 18.76 -3.90 8.12
C GLU A 343 19.88 -3.67 7.12
N ARG A 344 19.71 -2.73 6.18
CA ARG A 344 20.82 -2.26 5.33
C ARG A 344 21.95 -1.64 6.16
N TYR A 345 21.66 -1.12 7.35
CA TYR A 345 22.61 -0.37 8.17
C TYR A 345 23.71 -1.25 8.74
N GLU A 346 23.35 -2.39 9.32
CA GLU A 346 24.33 -3.36 9.77
C GLU A 346 23.79 -4.77 9.77
N ILE A 347 24.61 -5.65 9.20
CA ILE A 347 24.30 -7.06 9.03
C ILE A 347 25.34 -7.84 9.85
N ASP A 348 25.07 -7.91 11.16
CA ASP A 348 25.73 -8.68 12.23
C ASP A 348 27.07 -9.34 11.86
N SER A 349 28.17 -8.60 11.78
CA SER A 349 29.53 -9.12 11.46
C SER A 349 29.71 -9.82 10.10
N TYR A 350 28.65 -9.97 9.30
CA TYR A 350 28.69 -10.65 8.00
C TYR A 350 29.01 -9.69 6.87
N GLN A 351 28.61 -8.43 6.96
CA GLN A 351 29.01 -7.37 6.02
C GLN A 351 28.92 -5.98 6.65
N VAL A 352 29.75 -5.06 6.15
CA VAL A 352 29.59 -3.62 6.42
C VAL A 352 28.35 -3.17 5.66
N GLY A 353 27.34 -2.68 6.39
CA GLY A 353 26.12 -2.12 5.81
C GLY A 353 26.34 -0.72 5.23
N VAL A 354 25.25 -0.02 4.95
CA VAL A 354 25.28 1.36 4.47
C VAL A 354 25.78 2.31 5.55
N SER A 355 26.38 3.42 5.15
CA SER A 355 26.79 4.44 6.10
C SER A 355 25.59 5.01 6.88
N GLU A 356 25.84 5.52 8.09
CA GLU A 356 24.80 6.21 8.86
C GLU A 356 24.21 7.40 8.07
N GLU A 357 25.03 8.09 7.27
CA GLU A 357 24.60 9.20 6.43
C GLU A 357 23.64 8.73 5.32
N ASP A 358 23.96 7.62 4.64
CA ASP A 358 23.09 7.07 3.59
C ASP A 358 21.76 6.57 4.18
N LEU A 359 21.81 5.93 5.35
CA LEU A 359 20.59 5.53 6.04
C LEU A 359 19.74 6.74 6.45
N ARG A 360 20.38 7.80 6.97
CA ARG A 360 19.70 9.07 7.26
C ARG A 360 19.07 9.66 6.03
N ARG A 361 19.77 9.63 4.89
CA ARG A 361 19.23 10.07 3.60
C ARG A 361 18.02 9.25 3.19
N THR A 362 18.06 7.93 3.34
CA THR A 362 16.93 7.01 3.11
C THR A 362 15.73 7.35 4.00
N ILE A 363 15.93 7.52 5.31
CA ILE A 363 14.84 7.84 6.25
C ILE A 363 14.26 9.22 5.94
N ASN A 364 15.10 10.23 5.68
CA ASN A 364 14.63 11.57 5.32
C ASN A 364 13.83 11.57 4.00
N ALA A 365 14.28 10.79 3.02
CA ALA A 365 13.56 10.61 1.77
C ALA A 365 12.21 9.93 2.00
N ALA A 366 12.15 8.90 2.86
CA ALA A 366 10.91 8.24 3.25
C ALA A 366 9.93 9.20 3.94
N VAL A 367 10.40 10.01 4.90
CA VAL A 367 9.59 11.04 5.57
C VAL A 367 9.07 12.05 4.57
N THR A 368 9.93 12.55 3.68
CA THR A 368 9.54 13.51 2.63
C THR A 368 8.46 12.93 1.73
N ALA A 369 8.61 11.66 1.31
CA ALA A 369 7.64 10.96 0.49
C ALA A 369 6.29 10.81 1.22
N VAL A 370 6.29 10.47 2.51
CA VAL A 370 5.07 10.40 3.33
C VAL A 370 4.42 11.77 3.44
N SER A 371 5.15 12.81 3.84
CA SER A 371 4.59 14.17 4.00
C SER A 371 4.03 14.75 2.69
N ALA A 372 4.54 14.31 1.54
CA ALA A 372 4.02 14.73 0.23
C ALA A 372 2.64 14.14 -0.11
N VAL A 373 2.25 13.00 0.48
CA VAL A 373 1.02 12.27 0.10
C VAL A 373 0.02 12.12 1.25
N ARG A 374 0.50 12.06 2.48
CA ARG A 374 -0.30 11.84 3.68
C ARG A 374 -0.92 13.16 4.14
N ARG A 375 -2.18 13.12 4.56
CA ARG A 375 -2.81 14.23 5.29
C ARG A 375 -2.95 13.88 6.76
N LYS A 376 -3.36 14.88 7.54
CA LYS A 376 -3.43 14.77 9.00
C LYS A 376 -4.46 13.77 9.51
N SER A 377 -5.45 13.48 8.68
CA SER A 377 -6.54 12.54 8.97
C SER A 377 -6.15 11.08 8.81
N GLU A 378 -5.10 10.80 8.04
CA GLU A 378 -4.69 9.45 7.65
C GLU A 378 -3.74 8.85 8.68
N CYS A 379 -4.00 7.60 9.02
CA CYS A 379 -3.10 6.79 9.83
C CYS A 379 -1.89 6.39 9.00
N LEU A 380 -0.69 6.64 9.53
CA LEU A 380 0.54 6.07 9.01
C LEU A 380 0.85 4.78 9.76
N LEU A 381 0.87 3.67 9.03
CA LEU A 381 1.36 2.39 9.50
C LEU A 381 2.81 2.24 9.03
N VAL A 382 3.76 2.18 9.95
CA VAL A 382 5.19 1.98 9.65
C VAL A 382 5.58 0.55 9.99
N LEU A 383 6.20 -0.15 9.05
CA LEU A 383 6.79 -1.48 9.24
C LEU A 383 8.31 -1.36 9.19
N ALA A 384 8.96 -1.80 10.26
CA ALA A 384 10.41 -2.00 10.27
C ALA A 384 10.73 -3.17 11.20
N HIS A 385 11.75 -3.95 10.89
CA HIS A 385 12.14 -5.04 11.76
C HIS A 385 12.75 -4.53 13.08
N ARG A 386 13.75 -3.64 13.01
CA ARG A 386 14.38 -2.97 14.18
C ARG A 386 13.91 -1.52 14.38
N HIS A 387 13.77 -1.08 15.64
CA HIS A 387 13.48 0.34 15.97
C HIS A 387 14.10 0.88 17.28
N GLU A 388 14.28 0.07 18.33
CA GLU A 388 14.73 0.55 19.68
C GLU A 388 15.83 -0.32 20.34
N SER A 389 16.60 -1.08 19.57
CA SER A 389 17.68 -1.86 20.18
C SER A 389 18.75 -0.95 20.80
N ASN A 390 19.03 -1.15 22.10
CA ASN A 390 19.98 -0.36 22.89
C ASN A 390 21.42 -0.37 22.32
N ILE A 391 21.75 -1.38 21.51
CA ILE A 391 23.03 -1.50 20.81
C ILE A 391 23.12 -0.47 19.66
N TRP A 392 21.98 0.07 19.23
CA TRP A 392 21.78 0.92 18.05
C TRP A 392 21.18 2.28 18.39
N LEU A 393 21.63 2.88 19.48
CA LEU A 393 21.08 4.16 19.97
C LEU A 393 21.01 5.24 18.87
N GLY A 394 22.01 5.31 17.99
CA GLY A 394 22.04 6.26 16.86
C GLY A 394 20.94 6.00 15.83
N LEU A 395 20.71 4.74 15.44
CA LEU A 395 19.64 4.34 14.52
C LEU A 395 18.26 4.65 15.12
N SER A 396 18.04 4.24 16.37
CA SER A 396 16.78 4.44 17.07
C SER A 396 16.47 5.94 17.20
N GLN A 397 17.45 6.76 17.62
CA GLN A 397 17.30 8.22 17.66
C GLN A 397 16.99 8.82 16.28
N MET A 398 17.65 8.35 15.22
CA MET A 398 17.42 8.84 13.86
C MET A 398 16.01 8.54 13.37
N ILE A 399 15.53 7.32 13.59
CA ILE A 399 14.16 6.91 13.26
C ILE A 399 13.18 7.72 14.10
N GLN A 400 13.36 7.76 15.42
CA GLN A 400 12.47 8.46 16.34
C GLN A 400 12.38 9.96 16.05
N ASN A 401 13.49 10.65 15.79
CA ASN A 401 13.52 12.08 15.50
C ASN A 401 12.77 12.41 14.20
N ASN A 402 12.99 11.63 13.16
CA ASN A 402 12.34 11.82 11.86
C ASN A 402 10.85 11.47 11.90
N LEU A 403 10.49 10.36 12.55
CA LEU A 403 9.10 9.94 12.69
C LEU A 403 8.30 10.81 13.66
N MET A 404 8.94 11.48 14.63
CA MET A 404 8.25 12.42 15.52
C MET A 404 7.61 13.58 14.73
N GLY A 405 8.21 13.98 13.61
CA GLY A 405 7.59 14.93 12.66
C GLY A 405 6.27 14.39 12.11
N LEU A 406 6.30 13.17 11.58
CA LEU A 406 5.12 12.49 11.05
C LEU A 406 4.06 12.19 12.12
N ALA A 407 4.47 11.90 13.35
CA ALA A 407 3.56 11.68 14.48
C ALA A 407 2.83 12.97 14.91
N GLY A 408 3.37 14.14 14.57
CA GLY A 408 2.69 15.43 14.76
C GLY A 408 1.60 15.71 13.72
N GLU A 409 1.58 14.97 12.61
CA GLU A 409 0.63 15.19 11.53
C GLU A 409 -0.65 14.37 11.71
N GLY A 410 -0.60 13.18 12.31
CA GLY A 410 -1.79 12.34 12.47
C GLY A 410 -1.47 11.02 13.18
N PRO A 411 -2.44 10.08 13.29
CA PRO A 411 -2.23 8.80 13.96
C PRO A 411 -1.04 8.05 13.36
N LEU A 412 -0.08 7.64 14.19
CA LEU A 412 1.08 6.85 13.77
C LEU A 412 1.10 5.53 14.55
N VAL A 413 1.11 4.42 13.82
CA VAL A 413 1.25 3.06 14.37
C VAL A 413 2.53 2.46 13.79
N PHE A 414 3.43 2.04 14.67
CA PHE A 414 4.68 1.40 14.32
C PHE A 414 4.58 -0.09 14.64
N VAL A 415 4.89 -0.93 13.67
CA VAL A 415 4.83 -2.39 13.80
C VAL A 415 6.24 -2.94 13.56
N CYS A 416 6.72 -3.73 14.52
CA CYS A 416 8.11 -4.19 14.53
C CYS A 416 8.31 -5.54 15.21
N GLY A 417 9.46 -6.15 14.90
CA GLY A 417 9.95 -7.42 15.44
C GLY A 417 11.20 -7.24 16.28
N HIS A 418 12.15 -8.18 16.17
CA HIS A 418 13.52 -8.18 16.69
C HIS A 418 13.68 -8.15 18.21
N GLU A 419 12.99 -7.25 18.90
CA GLU A 419 13.09 -7.05 20.35
C GLU A 419 12.40 -8.13 21.16
N HIS A 420 11.62 -8.94 20.48
CA HIS A 420 11.02 -10.10 21.07
C HIS A 420 10.09 -9.77 22.25
N SER A 421 9.35 -8.67 22.13
CA SER A 421 8.49 -8.12 23.19
C SER A 421 7.02 -8.18 22.83
N ALA A 422 6.18 -8.48 23.83
CA ALA A 422 4.72 -8.49 23.68
C ALA A 422 4.14 -7.08 23.72
N ASP A 423 4.98 -6.08 23.98
CA ASP A 423 4.53 -4.77 24.38
C ASP A 423 3.79 -4.06 23.25
N VAL A 424 2.69 -3.45 23.66
CA VAL A 424 1.94 -2.49 22.86
C VAL A 424 1.95 -1.24 23.70
N VAL A 425 2.69 -0.22 23.26
CA VAL A 425 2.99 0.93 24.12
C VAL A 425 2.92 2.22 23.31
N PRO A 426 2.27 3.27 23.83
CA PRO A 426 2.48 4.62 23.35
C PRO A 426 3.94 5.03 23.55
N SER A 427 4.53 5.67 22.56
CA SER A 427 5.89 6.23 22.60
C SER A 427 5.90 7.56 21.84
N LEU A 428 7.08 8.20 21.74
CA LEU A 428 7.26 9.53 21.13
C LEU A 428 6.32 10.58 21.76
N ARG A 429 6.26 10.62 23.10
CA ARG A 429 5.33 11.46 23.88
C ARG A 429 3.86 11.17 23.57
N ASP A 430 3.55 9.88 23.49
CA ASP A 430 2.24 9.30 23.18
C ASP A 430 1.77 9.54 21.74
N LYS A 431 2.60 10.09 20.85
CA LYS A 431 2.18 10.40 19.48
C LYS A 431 2.24 9.20 18.53
N ALA A 432 2.94 8.15 18.91
CA ALA A 432 3.07 6.92 18.15
C ALA A 432 2.68 5.72 19.02
N LEU A 433 1.98 4.74 18.43
CA LEU A 433 1.68 3.47 19.07
C LEU A 433 2.61 2.40 18.51
N PHE A 434 3.44 1.79 19.36
CA PHE A 434 4.31 0.70 18.96
C PHE A 434 3.61 -0.62 19.25
N VAL A 435 3.50 -1.47 18.23
CA VAL A 435 3.00 -2.84 18.32
C VAL A 435 4.16 -3.78 18.03
N ARG A 436 4.75 -4.33 19.10
CA ARG A 436 5.90 -5.25 18.99
C ARG A 436 5.41 -6.69 18.84
N GLY A 437 6.23 -7.52 18.22
CA GLY A 437 6.06 -8.96 18.26
C GLY A 437 6.92 -9.64 19.32
N VAL A 438 6.32 -10.57 20.05
CA VAL A 438 7.06 -11.59 20.81
C VAL A 438 7.51 -12.66 19.83
N PRO A 439 8.71 -13.23 20.01
CA PRO A 439 9.06 -14.46 19.39
C PRO A 439 8.17 -15.54 20.00
N PRO A 440 8.33 -16.74 19.48
CA PRO A 440 7.77 -17.90 20.10
C PRO A 440 8.35 -18.10 21.53
N SER A 441 7.50 -18.25 22.55
CA SER A 441 7.93 -18.52 23.95
C SER A 441 8.59 -19.90 24.04
N PRO A 442 9.67 -20.08 24.83
CA PRO A 442 10.13 -21.42 25.17
C PRO A 442 9.03 -22.12 25.98
N GLY A 443 8.44 -23.17 25.38
CA GLY A 443 7.38 -23.94 26.01
C GLY A 443 7.88 -24.80 27.19
N PRO A 444 7.03 -25.08 28.19
CA PRO A 444 7.43 -25.83 29.38
C PRO A 444 7.71 -27.33 29.16
N VAL A 445 7.49 -27.88 27.95
CA VAL A 445 7.59 -29.33 27.70
C VAL A 445 8.78 -29.72 26.81
N LEU A 446 9.44 -28.82 26.09
CA LEU A 446 10.73 -29.09 25.44
C LEU A 446 11.52 -27.77 25.31
N PRO A 447 12.74 -27.65 25.87
CA PRO A 447 13.58 -26.45 25.76
C PRO A 447 14.03 -26.07 24.34
N GLU A 448 13.53 -26.75 23.30
CA GLU A 448 14.04 -26.66 21.93
C GLU A 448 12.98 -26.24 20.89
N GLN A 449 11.69 -26.15 21.24
CA GLN A 449 10.64 -25.74 20.29
C GLN A 449 10.04 -24.38 20.65
N VAL A 450 10.20 -23.47 19.69
CA VAL A 450 9.90 -22.04 19.73
C VAL A 450 8.48 -21.98 19.13
N LEU A 451 7.43 -21.82 19.97
CA LEU A 451 5.98 -21.86 19.61
C LEU A 451 5.34 -20.52 19.12
N PRO A 452 4.99 -20.39 17.83
CA PRO A 452 4.62 -19.13 17.16
C PRO A 452 3.63 -18.20 17.87
N MET A 453 3.77 -16.89 17.63
CA MET A 453 2.79 -15.88 18.03
C MET A 453 2.41 -15.00 16.83
N VAL A 454 1.15 -14.54 16.79
CA VAL A 454 0.68 -13.55 15.82
C VAL A 454 -0.08 -12.44 16.51
N ASN A 455 0.01 -11.23 15.96
CA ASN A 455 -0.78 -10.08 16.37
C ASN A 455 -1.95 -9.90 15.38
N CYS A 456 -3.14 -9.58 15.88
CA CYS A 456 -4.23 -9.07 15.07
C CYS A 456 -4.52 -7.63 15.49
N ILE A 457 -4.22 -6.69 14.60
CA ILE A 457 -4.33 -5.25 14.83
C ILE A 457 -5.63 -4.79 14.14
N ARG A 458 -6.59 -4.31 14.92
CA ARG A 458 -7.86 -3.76 14.43
C ARG A 458 -7.82 -2.24 14.54
N PHE A 459 -7.92 -1.56 13.40
CA PHE A 459 -8.09 -0.12 13.34
C PHE A 459 -9.57 0.24 13.39
N ASN A 460 -10.00 0.81 14.51
CA ASN A 460 -11.35 1.30 14.71
C ASN A 460 -11.47 2.68 14.03
N ARG A 461 -12.40 2.80 13.08
CA ARG A 461 -12.55 3.98 12.24
C ARG A 461 -13.87 4.70 12.47
N SER A 462 -13.85 5.99 12.23
CA SER A 462 -15.04 6.84 12.14
C SER A 462 -14.77 7.94 11.12
N GLU A 463 -15.70 8.13 10.20
CA GLU A 463 -15.62 9.07 9.08
C GLU A 463 -14.36 8.85 8.23
N GLY A 464 -13.96 7.59 8.05
CA GLY A 464 -12.78 7.19 7.28
C GLY A 464 -11.44 7.44 7.99
N ARG A 465 -11.46 7.85 9.25
CA ARG A 465 -10.25 8.16 10.06
C ARG A 465 -10.05 7.11 11.14
N VAL A 466 -8.82 6.69 11.38
CA VAL A 466 -8.49 5.82 12.52
C VAL A 466 -8.64 6.61 13.82
N LYS A 467 -9.53 6.16 14.70
CA LYS A 467 -9.81 6.75 16.01
C LYS A 467 -9.28 5.89 17.16
N GLY A 468 -9.06 4.61 16.92
CA GLY A 468 -8.52 3.71 17.91
C GLY A 468 -7.88 2.49 17.29
N VAL A 469 -7.09 1.78 18.09
CA VAL A 469 -6.41 0.54 17.73
C VAL A 469 -6.67 -0.47 18.84
N GLU A 470 -7.11 -1.66 18.45
CA GLU A 470 -7.21 -2.82 19.34
C GLU A 470 -6.19 -3.87 18.85
N VAL A 471 -5.37 -4.40 19.76
CA VAL A 471 -4.38 -5.43 19.44
C VAL A 471 -4.70 -6.71 20.21
N HIS A 472 -4.92 -7.79 19.48
CA HIS A 472 -5.09 -9.14 20.02
C HIS A 472 -3.86 -9.97 19.73
N GLN A 473 -3.30 -10.62 20.74
CA GLN A 473 -2.15 -11.50 20.58
C GLN A 473 -2.60 -12.95 20.70
N PHE A 474 -2.18 -13.79 19.76
CA PHE A 474 -2.50 -15.22 19.74
C PHE A 474 -1.22 -16.03 19.77
N HIS A 475 -1.17 -17.04 20.64
CA HIS A 475 -0.06 -17.96 20.80
C HIS A 475 -0.44 -19.34 20.29
N GLN A 476 0.46 -19.96 19.53
CA GLN A 476 0.35 -21.36 19.17
C GLN A 476 0.77 -22.22 20.36
N HIS A 477 -0.06 -23.19 20.69
CA HIS A 477 0.26 -24.31 21.57
C HIS A 477 0.35 -25.59 20.73
N ALA A 478 0.65 -26.72 21.37
CA ALA A 478 0.94 -27.99 20.68
C ALA A 478 -0.11 -28.40 19.63
N THR A 479 -1.39 -28.03 19.82
CA THR A 479 -2.48 -28.40 18.90
C THR A 479 -3.46 -27.27 18.60
N ASP A 480 -3.35 -26.12 19.25
CA ASP A 480 -4.34 -25.04 19.17
C ASP A 480 -3.73 -23.65 19.32
N TRP A 481 -4.43 -22.63 18.85
CA TRP A 481 -4.10 -21.23 19.09
C TRP A 481 -4.97 -20.66 20.20
N GLN A 482 -4.35 -19.98 21.15
CA GLN A 482 -5.02 -19.35 22.29
C GLN A 482 -4.73 -17.85 22.31
N VAL A 483 -5.70 -17.06 22.76
CA VAL A 483 -5.50 -15.64 23.02
C VAL A 483 -4.58 -15.46 24.23
N SER A 484 -3.72 -14.43 24.19
CA SER A 484 -2.90 -14.05 25.34
C SER A 484 -3.76 -13.86 26.60
N ALA A 485 -3.23 -14.31 27.74
CA ALA A 485 -3.89 -14.18 29.04
C ALA A 485 -4.15 -12.71 29.43
N HIS A 486 -3.41 -11.76 28.84
CA HIS A 486 -3.61 -10.33 29.05
C HIS A 486 -4.81 -9.74 28.30
N GLY A 487 -5.47 -10.54 27.44
CA GLY A 487 -6.60 -10.07 26.63
C GLY A 487 -6.19 -9.06 25.53
N PRO A 488 -7.19 -8.46 24.86
CA PRO A 488 -6.94 -7.38 23.90
C PRO A 488 -6.43 -6.12 24.60
N ARG A 489 -5.58 -5.36 23.90
CA ARG A 489 -5.14 -4.03 24.34
C ARG A 489 -5.74 -2.97 23.42
N SER A 490 -6.50 -2.04 23.99
CA SER A 490 -7.21 -1.01 23.25
C SER A 490 -6.63 0.38 23.51
N TYR A 491 -6.50 1.17 22.45
CA TYR A 491 -5.96 2.53 22.50
C TYR A 491 -6.84 3.48 21.69
N GLY A 492 -7.23 4.59 22.28
CA GLY A 492 -7.89 5.70 21.60
C GLY A 492 -6.88 6.75 21.12
N TYR A 493 -7.06 7.28 19.91
CA TYR A 493 -6.31 8.41 19.37
C TYR A 493 -7.13 9.70 19.46
N SER A 494 -6.72 10.59 20.36
CA SER A 494 -7.36 11.89 20.55
C SER A 494 -6.33 12.97 20.84
N SER A 495 -6.60 14.19 20.37
CA SER A 495 -5.72 15.36 20.62
C SER A 495 -4.25 15.13 20.24
N GLY A 496 -4.02 14.35 19.17
CA GLY A 496 -2.68 14.04 18.66
C GLY A 496 -1.92 12.99 19.47
N LYS A 497 -2.61 12.21 20.32
CA LYS A 497 -2.00 11.23 21.23
C LYS A 497 -2.80 9.92 21.30
N TRP A 498 -2.09 8.82 21.43
CA TRP A 498 -2.59 7.50 21.81
C TRP A 498 -2.70 7.39 23.32
N ARG A 499 -3.81 6.83 23.81
CA ARG A 499 -4.02 6.53 25.23
C ARG A 499 -4.69 5.18 25.37
N ALA A 500 -4.28 4.39 26.35
CA ALA A 500 -4.96 3.15 26.68
C ALA A 500 -6.42 3.45 27.06
N GLU A 501 -7.35 2.61 26.59
CA GLU A 501 -8.75 2.68 26.99
C GLU A 501 -8.93 1.90 28.30
N GLY A 502 -9.36 2.57 29.36
CA GLY A 502 -9.62 1.95 30.67
C GLY A 502 -8.64 2.26 31.80
N ASP A 503 -7.61 3.09 31.54
CA ASP A 503 -6.72 3.67 32.57
C ASP A 503 -7.25 4.98 33.17
#